data_AF-A0A2A4IQ43-F1
#
_entry.id   AF-A0A2A4IQ43-F1
#
_cell.length_a   1.000
_cell.length_b   1.000
_cell.length_c   1.000
_cell.angle_alpha   90.00
_cell.angle_beta   90.00
_cell.angle_gamma   90.00
#
_symmetry.space_group_name_H-M   'P 1'
#
loop_
_entity.id
_entity.type
_entity.pdbx_description
1 polymer ?
#
loop_
_entity_poly.entity_id
_entity_poly.type
_entity_poly.pdbx_seq_one_letter_code
_entity_poly.pdbx_strand_id
1 'polypeptide(L)'
;MKKIIKFNLIIFLFLSLFSIPLFAKWEINIDNDLMFIMNFDNKYESVLGIGVDTSIADSWVSAYDNHQIAVVLLYSDKIITENELYLRIKKKSNNYVTYSISDKDIIEDDESTYIGIGIKTDNGVRANNLINILLDSLEVELYSNDELLGYFNLKGLREALEENLGDTEWYIQKIKNNYKIV
;
A
#
# COMPACT_ATOMS: atom_id res chain seq x y z
N MET A 1 -35.22 6.70 5.07
CA MET A 1 -34.76 6.07 6.33
C MET A 1 -34.58 4.57 6.11
N LYS A 2 -33.46 4.01 6.63
CA LYS A 2 -32.85 2.69 6.36
C LYS A 2 -31.96 2.73 5.09
N LYS A 3 -30.64 2.57 5.13
CA LYS A 3 -29.73 1.94 6.10
C LYS A 3 -28.50 2.82 6.32
N ILE A 4 -28.48 3.51 7.45
CA ILE A 4 -27.27 4.04 8.08
C ILE A 4 -26.52 2.80 8.59
N ILE A 5 -25.64 2.21 7.77
CA ILE A 5 -24.78 1.11 8.17
C ILE A 5 -23.33 1.57 8.03
N LYS A 6 -22.82 2.08 9.16
CA LYS A 6 -21.48 1.81 9.68
C LYS A 6 -20.26 2.23 8.84
N PHE A 7 -20.11 3.52 8.55
CA PHE A 7 -18.75 4.10 8.49
C PHE A 7 -18.26 4.60 9.87
N ASN A 8 -19.15 4.64 10.87
CA ASN A 8 -18.84 5.02 12.25
C ASN A 8 -18.31 3.87 13.15
N LEU A 9 -17.61 2.87 12.60
CA LEU A 9 -17.06 1.77 13.42
C LEU A 9 -15.53 1.60 13.34
N ILE A 10 -14.81 2.30 12.46
CA ILE A 10 -13.37 2.05 12.25
C ILE A 10 -12.47 3.18 12.81
N ILE A 11 -13.05 4.29 13.27
CA ILE A 11 -12.29 5.47 13.72
C ILE A 11 -12.08 5.54 15.26
N PHE A 12 -12.64 4.63 16.07
CA PHE A 12 -12.74 4.86 17.53
C PHE A 12 -12.07 3.88 18.51
N LEU A 13 -11.08 3.05 18.15
CA LEU A 13 -10.48 2.14 19.16
C LEU A 13 -8.99 1.77 19.10
N PHE A 14 -8.09 2.67 18.66
CA PHE A 14 -6.64 2.47 18.89
C PHE A 14 -5.91 3.68 19.50
N LEU A 15 -6.65 4.60 20.13
CA LEU A 15 -6.12 5.81 20.74
C LEU A 15 -5.66 5.66 22.22
N SER A 16 -5.47 4.45 22.77
CA SER A 16 -5.01 4.37 24.15
C SER A 16 -4.05 3.21 24.42
N LEU A 17 -2.82 3.61 24.75
CA LEU A 17 -1.81 2.90 25.54
C LEU A 17 -1.00 1.85 24.79
N PHE A 18 0.06 2.27 24.07
CA PHE A 18 1.41 1.73 24.28
C PHE A 18 2.44 2.70 23.67
N SER A 19 3.10 3.46 24.54
CA SER A 19 4.28 4.25 24.19
C SER A 19 5.48 3.30 24.02
N ILE A 20 5.70 2.85 22.79
CA ILE A 20 7.03 2.37 22.37
C ILE A 20 7.30 2.99 20.99
N PRO A 21 8.15 4.02 20.88
CA PRO A 21 8.67 4.39 19.58
C PRO A 21 9.80 3.39 19.28
N LEU A 22 9.69 2.57 18.22
CA LEU A 22 10.85 2.21 17.38
C LEU A 22 10.60 1.30 16.15
N PHE A 23 9.36 1.00 15.78
CA PHE A 23 9.08 0.23 14.56
C PHE A 23 7.86 0.81 13.83
N ALA A 24 7.94 0.88 12.51
CA ALA A 24 6.77 1.07 11.66
C ALA A 24 5.75 -0.01 12.00
N LYS A 25 4.57 0.39 12.47
CA LYS A 25 3.51 -0.55 12.81
C LYS A 25 2.70 -0.82 11.55
N TRP A 26 2.84 -2.01 11.00
CA TRP A 26 1.99 -2.50 9.93
C TRP A 26 0.73 -3.10 10.56
N GLU A 27 -0.43 -2.60 10.14
CA GLU A 27 -1.73 -3.08 10.60
C GLU A 27 -2.40 -3.90 9.49
N ILE A 28 -3.08 -4.98 9.88
CA ILE A 28 -3.70 -5.91 8.95
C ILE A 28 -5.21 -5.75 9.05
N ASN A 29 -5.86 -5.55 7.90
CA ASN A 29 -7.31 -5.56 7.77
C ASN A 29 -7.70 -6.57 6.68
N ILE A 30 -8.76 -7.33 6.92
CA ILE A 30 -9.27 -8.32 5.97
C ILE A 30 -10.75 -8.03 5.77
N ASP A 31 -11.13 -7.69 4.55
CA ASP A 31 -12.52 -7.53 4.13
C ASP A 31 -12.85 -8.55 3.04
N ASN A 32 -13.55 -9.62 3.44
CA ASN A 32 -13.79 -10.81 2.61
C ASN A 32 -12.48 -11.37 2.04
N ASP A 33 -12.36 -11.37 0.72
CA ASP A 33 -11.19 -11.90 0.01
C ASP A 33 -10.06 -10.86 -0.12
N LEU A 34 -10.27 -9.60 0.28
CA LEU A 34 -9.27 -8.55 0.16
C LEU A 34 -8.55 -8.31 1.48
N MET A 35 -7.24 -8.54 1.49
CA MET A 35 -6.36 -8.25 2.63
C MET A 35 -5.62 -6.93 2.39
N PHE A 36 -5.56 -6.07 3.40
CA PHE A 36 -4.76 -4.86 3.42
C PHE A 36 -3.70 -4.89 4.52
N ILE A 37 -2.48 -4.54 4.16
CA ILE A 37 -1.34 -4.36 5.06
C ILE A 37 -0.96 -2.89 5.03
N MET A 38 -1.24 -2.16 6.12
CA MET A 38 -1.27 -0.69 6.16
C MET A 38 -0.24 -0.09 7.11
N ASN A 39 0.35 1.03 6.72
CA ASN A 39 1.25 1.85 7.51
C ASN A 39 0.64 3.25 7.66
N PHE A 40 0.37 3.65 8.90
CA PHE A 40 -0.26 4.92 9.21
C PHE A 40 0.76 5.97 9.61
N ASP A 41 0.64 7.17 9.04
CA ASP A 41 1.37 8.35 9.44
C ASP A 41 0.43 9.33 10.15
N ASN A 42 0.45 9.29 11.47
CA ASN A 42 -0.40 10.13 12.31
C ASN A 42 -0.05 11.62 12.22
N LYS A 43 1.16 12.00 11.80
CA LYS A 43 1.56 13.41 11.74
C LYS A 43 0.90 14.11 10.54
N TYR A 44 0.80 13.40 9.42
CA TYR A 44 0.23 13.92 8.19
C TYR A 44 -1.18 13.38 7.90
N GLU A 45 -1.71 12.55 8.80
CA GLU A 45 -3.03 11.90 8.67
C GLU A 45 -3.14 11.17 7.33
N SER A 46 -2.13 10.35 7.03
CA SER A 46 -1.99 9.66 5.76
C SER A 46 -1.73 8.17 5.94
N VAL A 47 -1.99 7.39 4.90
CA VAL A 47 -1.90 5.93 4.92
C VAL A 47 -1.21 5.43 3.65
N LEU A 48 -0.30 4.47 3.81
CA LEU A 48 0.22 3.60 2.76
C LEU A 48 -0.30 2.18 3.01
N GLY A 49 -0.97 1.59 2.03
CA GLY A 49 -1.49 0.23 2.10
C GLY A 49 -1.01 -0.64 0.94
N ILE A 50 -0.83 -1.93 1.19
CA ILE A 50 -0.73 -2.95 0.16
C ILE A 50 -1.96 -3.84 0.28
N GLY A 51 -2.79 -3.84 -0.77
CA GLY A 51 -3.95 -4.72 -0.88
C GLY A 51 -3.62 -5.96 -1.69
N VAL A 52 -4.11 -7.13 -1.27
CA VAL A 52 -3.98 -8.40 -1.98
C VAL A 52 -5.32 -9.14 -1.99
N ASP A 53 -5.79 -9.53 -3.18
CA ASP A 53 -6.93 -10.43 -3.37
C ASP A 53 -6.49 -11.87 -3.07
N THR A 54 -6.86 -12.33 -1.87
CA THR A 54 -6.52 -13.63 -1.33
C THR A 54 -7.30 -14.78 -1.96
N SER A 55 -8.45 -14.52 -2.62
CA SER A 55 -9.20 -15.57 -3.33
C SER A 55 -8.44 -16.17 -4.51
N ILE A 56 -7.51 -15.39 -5.08
CA ILE A 56 -6.71 -15.77 -6.24
C ILE A 56 -5.20 -15.73 -5.97
N ALA A 57 -4.74 -15.26 -4.80
CA ALA A 57 -3.32 -15.19 -4.46
C ALA A 57 -2.63 -16.56 -4.45
N ASP A 58 -3.38 -17.64 -4.18
CA ASP A 58 -2.89 -19.03 -4.18
C ASP A 58 -3.09 -19.75 -5.53
N SER A 59 -3.71 -19.09 -6.51
CA SER A 59 -3.88 -19.65 -7.85
C SER A 59 -2.62 -19.49 -8.68
N TRP A 60 -2.00 -20.61 -9.07
CA TRP A 60 -0.83 -20.64 -9.96
C TRP A 60 -1.08 -19.87 -11.26
N VAL A 61 -2.24 -20.04 -11.90
CA VAL A 61 -2.53 -19.32 -13.16
C VAL A 61 -2.59 -17.81 -12.92
N SER A 62 -3.25 -17.40 -11.84
CA SER A 62 -3.45 -15.98 -11.52
C SER A 62 -2.13 -15.27 -11.19
N ALA A 63 -1.27 -15.93 -10.41
CA ALA A 63 0.04 -15.41 -10.00
C ALA A 63 0.98 -15.15 -11.18
N TYR A 64 0.88 -15.94 -12.27
CA TYR A 64 1.74 -15.80 -13.44
C TYR A 64 1.18 -14.85 -14.50
N ASP A 65 -0.14 -14.82 -14.69
CA ASP A 65 -0.80 -13.96 -15.68
C ASP A 65 -0.90 -12.49 -15.25
N ASN A 66 -0.34 -12.15 -14.08
CA ASN A 66 -0.44 -10.84 -13.47
C ASN A 66 -1.92 -10.43 -13.39
N HIS A 67 -2.82 -11.23 -12.82
CA HIS A 67 -4.16 -10.70 -12.54
C HIS A 67 -4.02 -9.48 -11.60
N GLN A 68 -5.07 -8.67 -11.47
CA GLN A 68 -5.12 -7.56 -10.51
C GLN A 68 -5.21 -8.08 -9.07
N ILE A 69 -4.21 -8.86 -8.67
CA ILE A 69 -4.06 -9.54 -7.39
C ILE A 69 -3.64 -8.52 -6.33
N ALA A 70 -2.80 -7.55 -6.69
CA ALA A 70 -2.23 -6.61 -5.74
C ALA A 70 -2.48 -5.16 -6.14
N VAL A 71 -2.58 -4.31 -5.13
CA VAL A 71 -2.71 -2.85 -5.24
C VAL A 71 -1.81 -2.18 -4.22
N VAL A 72 -1.25 -1.03 -4.57
CA VAL A 72 -0.68 -0.09 -3.59
C VAL A 72 -1.65 1.07 -3.44
N LEU A 73 -2.13 1.27 -2.22
CA LEU A 73 -3.05 2.34 -1.84
C LEU A 73 -2.30 3.44 -1.11
N LEU A 74 -2.56 4.69 -1.47
CA LEU A 74 -2.14 5.84 -0.70
C LEU A 74 -3.34 6.75 -0.44
N TYR A 75 -3.43 7.26 0.77
CA TYR A 75 -4.49 8.18 1.18
C TYR A 75 -3.91 9.34 1.98
N SER A 76 -4.46 10.53 1.75
CA SER A 76 -4.33 11.73 2.57
C SER A 76 -5.49 12.65 2.21
N ASP A 77 -6.12 13.28 3.19
CA ASP A 77 -7.18 14.28 2.97
C ASP A 77 -6.71 15.53 2.19
N LYS A 78 -5.40 15.66 2.01
CA LYS A 78 -4.75 16.77 1.30
C LYS A 78 -4.44 16.45 -0.16
N ILE A 79 -4.85 15.30 -0.67
CA ILE A 79 -4.70 14.98 -2.09
C ILE A 79 -5.59 15.93 -2.91
N ILE A 80 -4.99 16.56 -3.91
CA ILE A 80 -5.67 17.44 -4.87
C ILE A 80 -5.37 16.89 -6.26
N THR A 81 -6.40 16.62 -7.04
CA THR A 81 -6.26 15.81 -8.27
C THR A 81 -5.69 16.57 -9.46
N GLU A 82 -5.67 17.90 -9.42
CA GLU A 82 -4.96 18.72 -10.41
C GLU A 82 -3.46 18.88 -10.14
N ASN A 83 -2.97 18.45 -8.97
CA ASN A 83 -1.56 18.59 -8.61
C ASN A 83 -0.70 17.44 -9.16
N GLU A 84 0.59 17.71 -9.38
CA GLU A 84 1.56 16.66 -9.65
C GLU A 84 1.77 15.83 -8.38
N LEU A 85 1.33 14.58 -8.43
CA LEU A 85 1.48 13.61 -7.36
C LEU A 85 2.65 12.67 -7.66
N TYR A 86 3.52 12.46 -6.68
CA TYR A 86 4.62 11.51 -6.81
C TYR A 86 5.05 10.93 -5.46
N LEU A 87 5.73 9.79 -5.52
CA LEU A 87 6.43 9.23 -4.38
C LEU A 87 7.92 9.51 -4.51
N ARG A 88 8.54 9.95 -3.41
CA ARG A 88 9.98 9.94 -3.25
C ARG A 88 10.37 8.77 -2.35
N ILE A 89 11.12 7.83 -2.90
CA ILE A 89 11.42 6.55 -2.27
C ILE A 89 12.91 6.45 -2.00
N LYS A 90 13.29 6.26 -0.75
CA LYS A 90 14.70 6.06 -0.37
C LYS A 90 15.03 4.58 -0.33
N LYS A 91 15.88 4.15 -1.26
CA LYS A 91 16.36 2.78 -1.39
C LYS A 91 17.28 2.42 -0.21
N LYS A 92 17.40 1.13 0.10
CA LYS A 92 18.40 0.61 1.06
C LYS A 92 19.84 0.92 0.65
N SER A 93 20.09 1.08 -0.65
CA SER A 93 21.36 1.57 -1.20
C SER A 93 21.62 3.07 -0.97
N ASN A 94 20.73 3.77 -0.26
CA ASN A 94 20.78 5.20 0.06
C ASN A 94 20.58 6.15 -1.14
N ASN A 95 20.12 5.62 -2.28
CA ASN A 95 19.69 6.41 -3.43
C ASN A 95 18.19 6.74 -3.32
N TYR A 96 17.79 7.85 -3.92
CA TYR A 96 16.37 8.20 -4.06
C TYR A 96 15.87 7.85 -5.46
N VAL A 97 14.63 7.36 -5.53
CA VAL A 97 13.89 7.15 -6.76
C VAL A 97 12.58 7.94 -6.68
N THR A 98 12.22 8.61 -7.76
CA THR A 98 10.90 9.25 -7.90
C THR A 98 9.99 8.30 -8.66
N TYR A 99 8.81 8.03 -8.11
CA TYR A 99 7.76 7.27 -8.77
C TYR A 99 6.58 8.20 -9.04
N SER A 100 6.35 8.55 -10.30
CA SER A 100 5.24 9.40 -10.70
C SER A 100 3.90 8.67 -10.57
N ILE A 101 2.92 9.37 -10.01
CA ILE A 101 1.55 8.91 -9.91
C ILE A 101 0.80 9.49 -11.10
N SER A 102 0.07 8.65 -11.83
CA SER A 102 -0.69 9.09 -13.01
C SER A 102 -2.14 9.35 -12.63
N ASP A 103 -2.85 10.18 -13.40
CA ASP A 103 -4.27 10.46 -13.20
C ASP A 103 -5.13 9.18 -13.18
N LYS A 104 -4.68 8.12 -13.87
CA LYS A 104 -5.35 6.81 -13.87
C LYS A 104 -5.24 6.07 -12.53
N ASP A 105 -4.25 6.39 -11.71
CA ASP A 105 -4.12 5.82 -10.38
C ASP A 105 -5.00 6.56 -9.37
N ILE A 106 -5.51 7.74 -9.71
CA ILE A 106 -6.37 8.53 -8.84
C ILE A 106 -7.81 7.99 -8.91
N ILE A 107 -8.40 7.80 -7.73
CA ILE A 107 -9.77 7.35 -7.57
C ILE A 107 -10.47 8.38 -6.71
N GLU A 108 -11.49 8.97 -7.30
CA GLU A 108 -12.42 9.88 -6.65
C GLU A 108 -13.75 9.14 -6.49
N ASP A 109 -14.28 9.14 -5.27
CA ASP A 109 -15.67 8.83 -4.99
C ASP A 109 -16.32 10.01 -4.28
N ASP A 110 -17.62 9.90 -3.98
CA ASP A 110 -18.39 11.00 -3.37
C ASP A 110 -17.91 11.35 -1.95
N GLU A 111 -17.07 10.52 -1.33
CA GLU A 111 -16.66 10.63 0.08
C GLU A 111 -15.16 10.91 0.26
N SER A 112 -14.32 10.54 -0.72
CA SER A 112 -12.86 10.58 -0.57
C SER A 112 -12.12 10.60 -1.91
N THR A 113 -10.87 11.03 -1.85
CA THR A 113 -9.91 10.91 -2.95
C THR A 113 -8.72 10.10 -2.46
N TYR A 114 -8.33 9.07 -3.20
CA TYR A 114 -7.17 8.25 -2.90
C TYR A 114 -6.46 7.78 -4.17
N ILE A 115 -5.26 7.24 -3.99
CA ILE A 115 -4.42 6.73 -5.07
C ILE A 115 -4.41 5.21 -4.97
N GLY A 116 -4.85 4.52 -6.01
CA GLY A 116 -4.88 3.07 -6.13
C GLY A 116 -4.04 2.56 -7.30
N ILE A 117 -2.74 2.45 -7.09
CA ILE A 117 -1.79 1.97 -8.10
C ILE A 117 -2.02 0.48 -8.30
N GLY A 118 -2.43 0.10 -9.52
CA GLY A 118 -2.85 -1.26 -9.84
C GLY A 118 -4.34 -1.40 -10.09
N ILE A 119 -5.19 -0.45 -9.65
CA ILE A 119 -6.65 -0.61 -9.71
C ILE A 119 -7.22 -0.48 -11.13
N LYS A 120 -6.76 0.52 -11.88
CA LYS A 120 -7.27 0.84 -13.22
C LYS A 120 -6.25 0.51 -14.32
N THR A 121 -5.25 -0.30 -14.02
CA THR A 121 -4.14 -0.61 -14.93
C THR A 121 -4.15 -2.08 -15.27
N ASP A 122 -3.84 -2.40 -16.53
CA ASP A 122 -3.80 -3.77 -17.00
C ASP A 122 -2.93 -4.63 -16.06
N ASN A 123 -3.57 -5.62 -15.46
CA ASN A 123 -2.89 -6.75 -14.86
C ASN A 123 -2.03 -6.43 -13.61
N GLY A 124 -2.34 -5.38 -12.83
CA GLY A 124 -1.65 -5.13 -11.54
C GLY A 124 -0.11 -4.98 -11.61
N VAL A 125 0.47 -4.86 -12.82
CA VAL A 125 1.93 -4.89 -13.05
C VAL A 125 2.60 -3.72 -12.33
N ARG A 126 1.97 -2.55 -12.38
CA ARG A 126 2.47 -1.34 -11.70
C ARG A 126 2.49 -1.50 -10.18
N ALA A 127 1.47 -2.15 -9.60
CA ALA A 127 1.44 -2.45 -8.17
C ALA A 127 2.58 -3.39 -7.79
N ASN A 128 2.71 -4.52 -8.51
CA ASN A 128 3.78 -5.50 -8.26
C ASN A 128 5.18 -4.87 -8.36
N ASN A 129 5.41 -4.04 -9.38
CA ASN A 129 6.68 -3.33 -9.54
C ASN A 129 6.93 -2.34 -8.39
N LEU A 130 5.92 -1.58 -7.99
CA LEU A 130 6.05 -0.66 -6.87
C LEU A 130 6.32 -1.40 -5.56
N ILE A 131 5.57 -2.47 -5.26
CA ILE A 131 5.80 -3.31 -4.06
C ILE A 131 7.24 -3.82 -4.01
N ASN A 132 7.79 -4.29 -5.13
CA ASN A 132 9.20 -4.72 -5.21
C ASN A 132 10.17 -3.56 -4.93
N ILE A 133 9.89 -2.35 -5.44
CA ILE A 133 10.68 -1.16 -5.13
C ILE A 133 10.62 -0.87 -3.62
N LEU A 134 9.42 -0.89 -3.01
CA LEU A 134 9.18 -0.63 -1.58
C LEU A 134 9.92 -1.63 -0.69
N LEU A 135 9.90 -2.92 -1.03
CA LEU A 135 10.59 -3.98 -0.27
C LEU A 135 12.12 -3.80 -0.22
N ASP A 136 12.67 -3.11 -1.20
CA ASP A 136 14.09 -2.75 -1.28
C ASP A 136 14.36 -1.30 -0.85
N SER A 137 13.46 -0.73 -0.05
CA SER A 137 13.51 0.66 0.41
C SER A 137 13.43 0.78 1.93
N LEU A 138 13.76 1.95 2.44
CA LEU A 138 13.77 2.30 3.87
C LEU A 138 12.55 3.13 4.25
N GLU A 139 12.20 4.11 3.41
CA GLU A 139 11.12 5.07 3.65
C GLU A 139 10.54 5.55 2.30
N VAL A 140 9.28 6.00 2.36
CA VAL A 140 8.55 6.61 1.25
C VAL A 140 7.90 7.90 1.70
N GLU A 141 7.99 8.91 0.86
CA GLU A 141 7.33 10.21 1.03
C GLU A 141 6.32 10.40 -0.10
N LEU A 142 5.06 10.74 0.23
CA LEU A 142 4.04 11.13 -0.73
C LEU A 142 4.03 12.65 -0.88
N TYR A 143 4.08 13.14 -2.12
CA TYR A 143 4.13 14.57 -2.43
C TYR A 143 3.00 15.01 -3.37
N SER A 144 2.65 16.29 -3.26
CA SER A 144 1.72 17.04 -4.12
C SER A 144 2.30 18.42 -4.41
N ASN A 145 2.77 18.68 -5.65
CA ASN A 145 3.47 19.93 -6.02
C ASN A 145 4.53 20.36 -4.98
N ASP A 146 5.42 19.44 -4.58
CA ASP A 146 6.46 19.61 -3.54
C ASP A 146 5.97 19.74 -2.08
N GLU A 147 4.66 19.72 -1.82
CA GLU A 147 4.12 19.59 -0.46
C GLU A 147 4.14 18.12 0.00
N LEU A 148 4.77 17.86 1.15
CA LEU A 148 4.78 16.53 1.76
C LEU A 148 3.43 16.21 2.39
N LEU A 149 2.75 15.19 1.85
CA LEU A 149 1.44 14.72 2.29
C LEU A 149 1.52 13.49 3.21
N GLY A 150 2.64 12.78 3.23
CA GLY A 150 2.80 11.59 4.07
C GLY A 150 4.21 11.03 4.08
N TYR A 151 4.62 10.46 5.20
CA TYR A 151 5.91 9.81 5.40
C TYR A 151 5.71 8.42 6.00
N PHE A 152 6.21 7.40 5.30
CA PHE A 152 6.03 6.00 5.65
C PHE A 152 7.37 5.32 5.85
N ASN A 153 7.61 4.78 7.04
CA ASN A 153 8.79 3.95 7.31
C ASN A 153 8.47 2.51 6.89
N LEU A 154 9.33 1.92 6.05
CA LEU A 154 9.08 0.61 5.43
C LEU A 154 9.70 -0.56 6.21
N LYS A 155 10.32 -0.29 7.37
CA LYS A 155 10.81 -1.35 8.26
C LYS A 155 9.64 -2.28 8.62
N GLY A 156 9.86 -3.60 8.55
CA GLY A 156 8.82 -4.58 8.85
C GLY A 156 7.88 -4.91 7.70
N LEU A 157 7.98 -4.24 6.53
CA LEU A 157 7.08 -4.51 5.40
C LEU A 157 7.17 -5.96 4.90
N ARG A 158 8.40 -6.47 4.76
CA ARG A 158 8.62 -7.84 4.27
C ARG A 158 8.05 -8.86 5.25
N GLU A 159 8.35 -8.66 6.52
CA GLU A 159 7.89 -9.49 7.62
C GLU A 159 6.36 -9.48 7.68
N ALA A 160 5.72 -8.32 7.57
CA ALA A 160 4.27 -8.21 7.52
C ALA A 160 3.65 -8.96 6.32
N LEU A 161 4.25 -8.86 5.12
CA LEU A 161 3.81 -9.62 3.96
C LEU A 161 4.01 -11.13 4.15
N GLU A 162 5.16 -11.56 4.70
CA GLU A 162 5.47 -12.98 4.93
C GLU A 162 4.54 -13.61 5.97
N GLU A 163 4.32 -12.94 7.10
CA GLU A 163 3.47 -13.43 8.19
C GLU A 163 2.00 -13.59 7.77
N ASN A 164 1.52 -12.76 6.84
CA ASN A 164 0.11 -12.71 6.48
C ASN A 164 -0.22 -13.37 5.13
N LEU A 165 0.73 -13.43 4.20
CA LEU A 165 0.54 -14.08 2.89
C LEU A 165 1.27 -15.42 2.79
N GLY A 166 2.16 -15.74 3.74
CA GLY A 166 2.82 -17.03 3.87
C GLY A 166 3.42 -17.55 2.56
N ASP A 167 3.06 -18.79 2.21
CA ASP A 167 3.51 -19.49 1.01
C ASP A 167 2.50 -19.42 -0.15
N THR A 168 1.64 -18.38 -0.19
CA THR A 168 0.79 -18.15 -1.37
C THR A 168 1.63 -18.07 -2.64
N GLU A 169 1.12 -18.63 -3.74
CA GLU A 169 1.83 -18.66 -5.02
C GLU A 169 2.25 -17.25 -5.48
N TRP A 170 1.37 -16.25 -5.34
CA TRP A 170 1.73 -14.87 -5.66
C TRP A 170 2.91 -14.36 -4.82
N TYR A 171 2.91 -14.57 -3.49
CA TYR A 171 4.00 -14.12 -2.63
C TYR A 171 5.31 -14.83 -3.00
N ILE A 172 5.28 -16.15 -3.21
CA ILE A 172 6.46 -16.92 -3.59
C ILE A 172 7.05 -16.39 -4.90
N GLN A 173 6.21 -16.23 -5.93
CA GLN A 173 6.67 -15.89 -7.28
C GLN A 173 7.06 -14.41 -7.42
N LYS A 174 6.28 -13.50 -6.83
CA LYS A 174 6.49 -12.05 -7.02
C LYS A 174 7.38 -11.42 -5.97
N ILE A 175 7.46 -12.01 -4.78
CA ILE A 175 8.11 -11.38 -3.61
C ILE A 175 9.30 -12.18 -3.10
N LYS A 176 9.11 -13.48 -2.82
CA LYS A 176 10.12 -14.35 -2.18
C LYS A 176 11.28 -14.69 -3.14
N ASN A 177 10.96 -15.12 -4.36
CA ASN A 177 11.96 -15.60 -5.31
C ASN A 177 12.83 -14.48 -5.92
N ASN A 178 12.32 -13.25 -6.00
CA ASN A 178 13.07 -12.10 -6.51
C ASN A 178 14.26 -11.68 -5.64
N TYR A 179 14.39 -12.24 -4.43
CA TYR A 179 15.52 -11.99 -3.51
C TYR A 179 16.50 -13.15 -3.38
N LYS A 180 16.21 -14.31 -3.99
CA LYS A 180 17.14 -15.47 -4.00
C LYS A 180 18.12 -15.46 -5.16
N ILE A 181 18.05 -14.47 -6.04
CA ILE A 181 19.02 -14.27 -7.13
C ILE A 181 20.03 -13.21 -6.68
N VAL A 182 21.02 -13.64 -5.89
CA VAL A 182 22.31 -12.95 -5.68
C VAL A 182 23.40 -13.99 -5.70
#